data_AF-A0A1X0YFV1-F1
#
_entry.id   AF-A0A1X0YFV1-F1
#
_cell.length_a   1.000
_cell.length_b   1.000
_cell.length_c   1.000
_cell.angle_alpha   90.00
_cell.angle_beta   90.00
_cell.angle_gamma   90.00
#
_symmetry.space_group_name_H-M   'P 1'
#
loop_
_entity.id
_entity.type
_entity.pdbx_description
1 polymer ?
#
loop_
_entity_poly.entity_id
_entity_poly.type
_entity_poly.pdbx_seq_one_letter_code
_entity_poly.pdbx_strand_id
1 'polypeptide(L)'
;MTGGPARLRLRRRLLVYSAPLSVAALLTIAKLISVVIAGNSAVSSFAMRDANTARADAAILGVANIIEPAKAPFAAGTAAVLDGRLDDADAEFSAALRRTDAAHSCPARVNLELVRETQGDRAAAAGDRARAQDRYVSALDVVDGAPGGCFAGNEDPDPQRRAIRDDTADRLAAKRTALDTPPPGPPPPPPPAAPPPAAAPPPIAVGADGRQLPPRTLEPGGGDPFEKLQQVLQDAAGAAPTDGSP
;
A
#
# COMPACT_ATOMS: atom_id res chain seq x y z
N MET A 1 66.89 21.98 -35.87
CA MET A 1 65.54 21.36 -35.91
C MET A 1 64.66 22.00 -34.84
N THR A 2 64.05 23.15 -35.12
CA THR A 2 63.27 23.95 -34.14
C THR A 2 61.77 23.81 -34.40
N GLY A 3 61.19 22.72 -33.91
CA GLY A 3 59.75 22.43 -33.97
C GLY A 3 58.91 23.20 -32.94
N GLY A 4 59.01 24.53 -32.92
CA GLY A 4 57.91 25.47 -32.67
C GLY A 4 57.15 25.48 -31.32
N PRO A 5 57.28 26.53 -30.49
CA PRO A 5 56.32 26.89 -29.41
C PRO A 5 54.86 27.11 -29.88
N ALA A 6 54.61 27.12 -31.19
CA ALA A 6 53.29 27.17 -31.80
C ALA A 6 52.43 25.91 -31.55
N ARG A 7 53.04 24.71 -31.47
CA ARG A 7 52.30 23.45 -31.24
C ARG A 7 51.73 23.36 -29.82
N LEU A 8 52.46 23.90 -28.84
CA LEU A 8 52.01 23.99 -27.44
C LEU A 8 50.88 25.00 -27.26
N ARG A 9 50.94 26.15 -27.96
CA ARG A 9 49.86 27.15 -27.98
C ARG A 9 48.57 26.62 -28.60
N LEU A 10 48.66 25.85 -29.69
CA LEU A 10 47.51 25.23 -30.34
C LEU A 10 46.87 24.15 -29.46
N ARG A 11 47.67 23.28 -28.83
CA ARG A 11 47.19 22.28 -27.85
C ARG A 11 46.50 22.93 -26.64
N ARG A 12 47.06 24.02 -26.10
CA ARG A 12 46.48 24.75 -24.97
C ARG A 12 45.16 25.44 -25.34
N ARG A 13 45.05 25.97 -26.58
CA ARG A 13 43.78 26.51 -27.11
C ARG A 13 42.73 25.42 -27.29
N LEU A 14 43.09 24.30 -27.90
CA LEU A 14 42.19 23.16 -28.08
C LEU A 14 41.66 22.63 -26.74
N LEU A 15 42.52 22.49 -25.73
CA LEU A 15 42.12 22.09 -24.38
C LEU A 15 41.19 23.09 -23.70
N VAL A 16 41.42 24.40 -23.86
CA VAL A 16 40.54 25.44 -23.28
C VAL A 16 39.17 25.47 -23.97
N TYR A 17 39.11 25.18 -25.27
CA TYR A 17 37.83 25.11 -26.01
C TYR A 17 37.09 23.78 -25.81
N SER A 18 37.79 22.66 -25.61
CA SER A 18 37.17 21.35 -25.36
C SER A 18 36.86 21.09 -23.88
N ALA A 19 37.55 21.76 -22.96
CA ALA A 19 37.30 21.66 -21.52
C ALA A 19 35.84 21.94 -21.11
N PRO A 20 35.17 23.02 -21.55
CA PRO A 20 33.78 23.26 -21.17
C PRO A 20 32.84 22.17 -21.69
N LEU A 21 33.08 21.63 -22.89
CA LEU A 21 32.29 20.54 -23.46
C LEU A 21 32.49 19.24 -22.66
N SER A 22 33.73 18.92 -22.29
CA SER A 22 34.05 17.74 -21.49
C SER A 22 33.51 17.87 -20.06
N VAL A 23 33.56 19.05 -19.45
CA VAL A 23 32.95 19.32 -18.14
C VAL A 23 31.43 19.16 -18.21
N ALA A 24 30.78 19.70 -19.24
CA ALA A 24 29.34 19.52 -19.44
C ALA A 24 28.97 18.04 -19.62
N ALA A 25 29.76 17.28 -20.39
CA ALA A 25 29.56 15.84 -20.55
C ALA A 25 29.73 15.09 -19.22
N LEU A 26 30.76 15.40 -18.43
CA LEU A 26 30.99 14.79 -17.11
C LEU A 26 29.89 15.11 -16.11
N LEU A 27 29.39 16.35 -16.10
CA LEU A 27 28.25 16.75 -15.26
C LEU A 27 26.97 16.01 -15.67
N THR A 28 26.77 15.81 -16.97
CA THR A 28 25.63 15.04 -17.50
C THR A 28 25.74 13.57 -17.08
N ILE A 29 26.91 12.96 -17.25
CA ILE A 29 27.16 11.57 -16.82
C ILE A 29 26.96 11.43 -15.30
N ALA A 30 27.51 12.34 -14.51
CA ALA A 30 27.33 12.34 -13.05
C ALA A 30 25.85 12.47 -12.68
N LYS A 31 25.12 13.37 -13.35
CA LYS A 31 23.67 13.54 -13.13
C LYS A 31 22.89 12.27 -13.48
N LEU A 32 23.20 11.62 -14.61
CA LEU A 32 22.56 10.36 -15.00
C LEU A 32 22.85 9.24 -14.01
N ILE A 33 24.10 9.12 -13.53
CA ILE A 33 24.48 8.15 -12.49
C ILE A 33 23.74 8.46 -11.19
N SER A 34 23.67 9.72 -10.76
CA SER A 34 22.91 10.11 -9.57
C SER A 34 21.41 9.81 -9.69
N VAL A 35 20.82 9.99 -10.87
CA VAL A 35 19.41 9.66 -11.14
C VAL A 35 19.18 8.14 -11.08
N VAL A 36 20.09 7.34 -11.61
CA VAL A 36 19.99 5.86 -11.55
C VAL A 36 20.15 5.36 -10.11
N ILE A 37 21.08 5.94 -9.34
CA ILE A 37 21.27 5.58 -7.92
C ILE A 37 20.04 5.99 -7.10
N ALA A 38 19.50 7.19 -7.32
CA ALA A 38 18.26 7.67 -6.69
C ALA A 38 17.06 6.81 -7.08
N GLY A 39 16.95 6.40 -8.35
CA GLY A 39 15.90 5.50 -8.83
C GLY A 39 15.98 4.11 -8.20
N ASN A 40 17.18 3.54 -8.07
CA ASN A 40 17.37 2.22 -7.45
C ASN A 40 17.11 2.24 -5.94
N SER A 41 17.33 3.38 -5.29
CA SER A 41 16.99 3.59 -3.87
C SER A 41 15.50 3.92 -3.66
N ALA A 42 14.84 4.57 -4.60
CA ALA A 42 13.38 4.72 -4.59
C ALA A 42 12.67 3.36 -4.72
N VAL A 43 13.13 2.48 -5.63
CA VAL A 43 12.58 1.11 -5.78
C VAL A 43 12.76 0.27 -4.50
N SER A 44 13.88 0.42 -3.78
CA SER A 44 14.08 -0.27 -2.50
C SER A 44 13.35 0.39 -1.33
N SER A 45 13.11 1.69 -1.36
CA SER A 45 12.31 2.43 -0.37
C SER A 45 10.81 2.13 -0.47
N PHE A 46 10.29 1.92 -1.68
CA PHE A 46 8.93 1.40 -1.90
C PHE A 46 8.72 0.03 -1.23
N ALA A 47 9.76 -0.80 -1.17
CA ALA A 47 9.69 -2.08 -0.45
C ALA A 47 9.63 -1.92 1.08
N MET A 48 10.00 -0.74 1.62
CA MET A 48 10.08 -0.46 3.06
C MET A 48 8.98 0.48 3.60
N ARG A 49 8.01 0.91 2.77
CA ARG A 49 6.89 1.82 3.16
C ARG A 49 7.34 3.14 3.81
N ASP A 50 8.45 3.73 3.37
CA ASP A 50 8.92 5.00 3.94
C ASP A 50 8.43 6.22 3.14
N ALA A 51 7.24 6.71 3.50
CA ALA A 51 6.62 7.90 2.91
C ALA A 51 7.45 9.19 3.08
N ASN A 52 8.39 9.24 4.03
CA ASN A 52 9.25 10.40 4.26
C ASN A 52 10.40 10.47 3.24
N THR A 53 10.96 9.32 2.88
CA THR A 53 11.98 9.20 1.82
C THR A 53 11.37 9.49 0.45
N ALA A 54 10.18 8.98 0.16
CA ALA A 54 9.44 9.30 -1.07
C ALA A 54 9.15 10.81 -1.22
N ARG A 55 8.87 11.51 -0.11
CA ARG A 55 8.63 12.97 -0.08
C ARG A 55 9.91 13.77 -0.32
N ALA A 56 11.05 13.32 0.22
CA ALA A 56 12.34 13.94 -0.01
C ALA A 56 12.80 13.79 -1.48
N ASP A 57 12.58 12.61 -2.06
CA ASP A 57 12.86 12.35 -3.48
C ASP A 57 11.95 13.17 -4.40
N ALA A 58 10.66 13.31 -4.05
CA ALA A 58 9.72 14.19 -4.76
C ALA A 58 10.13 15.67 -4.69
N ALA A 59 10.61 16.15 -3.53
CA ALA A 59 11.09 17.51 -3.36
C ALA A 59 12.37 17.79 -4.17
N ILE A 60 13.29 16.82 -4.23
CA ILE A 60 14.53 16.92 -5.00
C ILE A 60 14.27 16.86 -6.51
N LEU A 61 13.34 16.03 -6.98
CA LEU A 61 12.91 16.01 -8.37
C LEU A 61 12.12 17.28 -8.76
N GLY A 62 11.36 17.85 -7.83
CA GLY A 62 10.61 19.09 -8.04
C GLY A 62 11.49 20.33 -8.29
N VAL A 63 12.74 20.34 -7.85
CA VAL A 63 13.70 21.45 -8.09
C VAL A 63 14.26 21.43 -9.53
N ALA A 64 14.14 20.32 -10.26
CA ALA A 64 14.58 20.19 -11.67
C ALA A 64 13.45 20.38 -12.70
N ASN A 65 12.40 21.13 -12.35
CA ASN A 65 11.11 21.24 -13.06
C ASN A 65 11.12 21.93 -14.44
N ILE A 66 12.29 22.14 -15.05
CA ILE A 66 12.41 22.83 -16.35
C ILE A 66 12.47 21.84 -17.52
N ILE A 67 12.91 20.60 -17.27
CA ILE A 67 13.17 19.62 -18.34
C ILE A 67 12.02 18.60 -18.48
N GLU A 68 11.32 18.25 -17.39
CA GLU A 68 10.30 17.20 -17.40
C GLU A 68 9.08 17.57 -16.52
N PRO A 69 8.14 18.38 -17.04
CA PRO A 69 7.06 19.00 -16.26
C PRO A 69 6.00 18.00 -15.73
N ALA A 70 6.03 16.74 -16.19
CA ALA A 70 5.16 15.67 -15.70
C ALA A 70 5.69 14.98 -14.43
N LYS A 71 6.99 15.11 -14.09
CA LYS A 71 7.61 14.37 -12.98
C LYS A 71 7.15 14.84 -11.61
N ALA A 72 7.05 16.16 -11.40
CA ALA A 72 6.57 16.73 -10.15
C ALA A 72 5.15 16.28 -9.78
N PRO A 73 4.14 16.42 -10.66
CA PRO A 73 2.79 15.93 -10.34
C PRO A 73 2.76 14.40 -10.21
N PHE A 74 3.54 13.65 -10.99
CA PHE A 74 3.60 12.19 -10.83
C PHE A 74 4.11 11.78 -9.43
N ALA A 75 5.18 12.43 -8.95
CA ALA A 75 5.72 12.18 -7.61
C ALA A 75 4.76 12.64 -6.50
N ALA A 76 4.08 13.78 -6.68
CA ALA A 76 3.06 14.27 -5.75
C ALA A 76 1.87 13.29 -5.65
N GLY A 77 1.38 12.79 -6.79
CA GLY A 77 0.31 11.78 -6.82
C GLY A 77 0.72 10.49 -6.13
N THR A 78 1.95 10.04 -6.37
CA THR A 78 2.54 8.87 -5.70
C THR A 78 2.58 9.04 -4.18
N ALA A 79 3.05 10.19 -3.69
CA ALA A 79 3.07 10.50 -2.25
C ALA A 79 1.64 10.57 -1.67
N ALA A 80 0.68 11.13 -2.41
CA ALA A 80 -0.70 11.19 -2.00
C ALA A 80 -1.35 9.79 -1.87
N VAL A 81 -1.01 8.83 -2.76
CA VAL A 81 -1.43 7.42 -2.61
C VAL A 81 -0.89 6.82 -1.32
N LEU A 82 0.40 7.03 -1.01
CA LEU A 82 1.01 6.52 0.22
C LEU A 82 0.36 7.12 1.49
N ASP A 83 -0.07 8.38 1.42
CA ASP A 83 -0.80 9.06 2.49
C ASP A 83 -2.31 8.72 2.51
N GLY A 84 -2.81 7.89 1.58
CA GLY A 84 -4.22 7.53 1.45
C GLY A 84 -5.14 8.64 0.92
N ARG A 85 -4.57 9.76 0.48
CA ARG A 85 -5.25 10.95 -0.08
C ARG A 85 -5.58 10.75 -1.55
N LEU A 86 -6.57 9.90 -1.82
CA LEU A 86 -6.87 9.47 -3.19
C LEU A 86 -7.39 10.59 -4.10
N ASP A 87 -8.11 11.58 -3.58
CA ASP A 87 -8.59 12.71 -4.40
C ASP A 87 -7.41 13.61 -4.84
N ASP A 88 -6.44 13.86 -3.95
CA ASP A 88 -5.19 14.54 -4.32
C ASP A 88 -4.40 13.71 -5.35
N ALA A 89 -4.31 12.39 -5.15
CA ALA A 89 -3.62 11.50 -6.08
C ALA A 89 -4.23 11.51 -7.49
N ASP A 90 -5.57 11.49 -7.60
CA ASP A 90 -6.27 11.57 -8.89
C ASP A 90 -5.94 12.88 -9.62
N ALA A 91 -6.00 14.01 -8.90
CA ALA A 91 -5.72 15.32 -9.46
C ALA A 91 -4.28 15.42 -9.99
N GLU A 92 -3.32 14.94 -9.21
CA GLU A 92 -1.90 14.98 -9.54
C GLU A 92 -1.54 14.01 -10.68
N PHE A 93 -2.01 12.75 -10.67
CA PHE A 93 -1.78 11.85 -11.79
C PHE A 93 -2.47 12.31 -13.07
N SER A 94 -3.67 12.90 -12.98
CA SER A 94 -4.34 13.55 -14.10
C SER A 94 -3.50 14.72 -14.65
N ALA A 95 -2.88 15.49 -13.76
CA ALA A 95 -2.02 16.62 -14.13
C ALA A 95 -0.68 16.16 -14.74
N ALA A 96 -0.15 15.03 -14.30
CA ALA A 96 1.01 14.38 -14.93
C ALA A 96 0.64 13.88 -16.33
N LEU A 97 -0.50 13.20 -16.46
CA LEU A 97 -0.99 12.65 -17.73
C LEU A 97 -1.17 13.74 -18.79
N ARG A 98 -1.78 14.89 -18.45
CA ARG A 98 -1.94 16.02 -19.37
C ARG A 98 -0.61 16.61 -19.88
N ARG A 99 0.50 16.34 -19.20
CA ARG A 99 1.84 16.85 -19.52
C ARG A 99 2.76 15.76 -20.08
N THR A 100 2.22 14.58 -20.36
CA THR A 100 2.98 13.43 -20.85
C THR A 100 2.50 13.05 -22.24
N ASP A 101 3.44 12.86 -23.17
CA ASP A 101 3.12 12.35 -24.50
C ASP A 101 2.49 10.96 -24.41
N ALA A 102 1.59 10.64 -25.35
CA ALA A 102 0.86 9.38 -25.34
C ALA A 102 1.79 8.15 -25.20
N ALA A 103 2.93 8.13 -25.92
CA ALA A 103 3.92 7.05 -25.87
C ALA A 103 4.54 6.82 -24.49
N HIS A 104 4.60 7.85 -23.64
CA HIS A 104 5.18 7.78 -22.29
C HIS A 104 4.10 7.80 -21.19
N SER A 105 2.82 7.79 -21.56
CA SER A 105 1.71 8.02 -20.63
C SER A 105 1.40 6.84 -19.71
N CYS A 106 1.93 5.64 -20.00
CA CYS A 106 1.51 4.42 -19.33
C CYS A 106 1.68 4.45 -17.79
N PRO A 107 2.82 4.89 -17.22
CA PRO A 107 2.96 4.95 -15.76
C PRO A 107 1.90 5.84 -15.10
N ALA A 108 1.58 7.00 -15.69
CA ALA A 108 0.55 7.91 -15.17
C ALA A 108 -0.85 7.29 -15.28
N ARG A 109 -1.15 6.60 -16.39
CA ARG A 109 -2.44 5.93 -16.61
C ARG A 109 -2.66 4.75 -15.66
N VAL A 110 -1.67 3.87 -15.49
CA VAL A 110 -1.78 2.73 -14.55
C VAL A 110 -2.02 3.22 -13.13
N ASN A 111 -1.32 4.26 -12.68
CA ASN A 111 -1.54 4.79 -11.33
C ASN A 111 -2.89 5.52 -11.22
N LEU A 112 -3.30 6.28 -12.23
CA LEU A 112 -4.60 6.98 -12.23
C LEU A 112 -5.78 6.00 -12.22
N GLU A 113 -5.70 4.94 -13.03
CA GLU A 113 -6.68 3.85 -13.05
C GLU A 113 -6.82 3.22 -11.66
N LEU A 114 -5.71 2.81 -11.04
CA LEU A 114 -5.73 2.18 -9.72
C LEU A 114 -6.30 3.12 -8.64
N VAL A 115 -5.97 4.42 -8.69
CA VAL A 115 -6.54 5.41 -7.78
C VAL A 115 -8.05 5.50 -7.94
N ARG A 116 -8.55 5.61 -9.17
CA ARG A 116 -9.99 5.71 -9.45
C ARG A 116 -10.73 4.44 -9.06
N GLU A 117 -10.17 3.28 -9.35
CA GLU A 117 -10.71 2.01 -8.88
C GLU A 117 -10.79 1.97 -7.35
N THR A 118 -9.72 2.35 -6.64
CA THR A 118 -9.71 2.35 -5.17
C THR A 118 -10.74 3.32 -4.60
N GLN A 119 -10.96 4.48 -5.24
CA GLN A 119 -12.04 5.40 -4.89
C GLN A 119 -13.42 4.76 -5.11
N GLY A 120 -13.59 3.99 -6.18
CA GLY A 120 -14.80 3.21 -6.45
C GLY A 120 -15.03 2.13 -5.38
N ASP A 121 -13.99 1.40 -5.00
CA ASP A 121 -14.04 0.38 -3.94
C ASP A 121 -14.44 0.98 -2.59
N ARG A 122 -13.89 2.16 -2.24
CA ARG A 122 -14.28 2.87 -1.02
C ARG A 122 -15.74 3.34 -1.06
N ALA A 123 -16.21 3.83 -2.20
CA ALA A 123 -17.60 4.22 -2.37
C ALA A 123 -18.55 3.02 -2.29
N ALA A 124 -18.20 1.90 -2.92
CA ALA A 124 -18.97 0.66 -2.86
C ALA A 124 -19.06 0.14 -1.42
N ALA A 125 -17.94 0.12 -0.69
CA ALA A 125 -17.90 -0.27 0.72
C ALA A 125 -18.72 0.67 1.62
N ALA A 126 -18.83 1.95 1.27
CA ALA A 126 -19.67 2.92 1.95
C ALA A 126 -21.16 2.83 1.54
N GLY A 127 -21.53 1.96 0.60
CA GLY A 127 -22.89 1.82 0.08
C GLY A 127 -23.28 2.88 -0.96
N ASP A 128 -22.36 3.76 -1.34
CA ASP A 128 -22.55 4.79 -2.37
C ASP A 128 -22.33 4.19 -3.77
N ARG A 129 -23.35 3.46 -4.25
CA ARG A 129 -23.31 2.77 -5.55
C ARG A 129 -23.11 3.72 -6.72
N ALA A 130 -23.75 4.89 -6.70
CA ALA A 130 -23.65 5.86 -7.78
C ALA A 130 -22.21 6.35 -7.93
N ARG A 131 -21.59 6.77 -6.82
CA ARG A 131 -20.19 7.18 -6.83
C ARG A 131 -19.25 6.04 -7.19
N ALA A 132 -19.51 4.81 -6.73
CA ALA A 132 -18.70 3.66 -7.10
C ALA A 132 -18.73 3.42 -8.62
N GLN A 133 -19.93 3.42 -9.20
CA GLN A 133 -20.15 3.24 -10.63
C GLN A 133 -19.43 4.33 -11.45
N ASP A 134 -19.54 5.61 -11.04
CA ASP A 134 -18.85 6.72 -11.69
C ASP A 134 -17.33 6.55 -11.68
N ARG A 135 -16.77 6.11 -10.55
CA ARG A 135 -15.31 5.93 -10.40
C ARG A 135 -14.79 4.75 -11.22
N TYR A 136 -15.53 3.64 -11.27
CA TYR A 136 -15.15 2.51 -12.12
C TYR A 136 -15.24 2.83 -13.62
N VAL A 137 -16.25 3.59 -14.05
CA VAL A 137 -16.33 4.07 -15.44
C VAL A 137 -15.16 5.00 -15.76
N SER A 138 -14.86 5.93 -14.85
CA SER A 138 -13.73 6.85 -15.04
C SER A 138 -12.37 6.14 -15.04
N ALA A 139 -12.25 4.97 -14.39
CA ALA A 139 -11.07 4.10 -14.48
C ALA A 139 -11.01 3.40 -15.85
N LEU A 140 -12.13 2.88 -16.36
CA LEU A 140 -12.22 2.29 -17.71
C LEU A 140 -11.84 3.31 -18.79
N ASP A 141 -12.28 4.57 -18.68
CA ASP A 141 -11.88 5.63 -19.63
C ASP A 141 -10.35 5.82 -19.69
N VAL A 142 -9.64 5.61 -18.57
CA VAL A 142 -8.17 5.69 -18.52
C VAL A 142 -7.53 4.52 -19.27
N VAL A 143 -8.11 3.32 -19.12
CA VAL A 143 -7.71 2.08 -19.80
C VAL A 143 -7.95 2.19 -21.31
N ASP A 144 -9.15 2.59 -21.71
CA ASP A 144 -9.55 2.73 -23.11
C ASP A 144 -8.76 3.81 -23.85
N GLY A 145 -8.38 4.88 -23.14
CA GLY A 145 -7.52 5.93 -23.67
C GLY A 145 -6.02 5.60 -23.70
N ALA A 146 -5.60 4.41 -23.21
CA ALA A 146 -4.19 4.06 -23.09
C ALA A 146 -3.58 3.57 -24.43
N PRO A 147 -2.29 3.83 -24.67
CA PRO A 147 -1.58 3.20 -25.79
C PRO A 147 -1.52 1.67 -25.60
N GLY A 148 -1.39 0.95 -26.73
CA GLY A 148 -1.15 -0.50 -26.72
C GLY A 148 0.10 -0.86 -25.88
N GLY A 149 0.03 -2.01 -25.20
CA GLY A 149 1.11 -2.46 -24.31
C GLY A 149 1.10 -1.83 -22.91
N CYS A 150 0.09 -1.01 -22.57
CA CYS A 150 -0.04 -0.47 -21.23
C CYS A 150 -0.83 -1.38 -20.27
N PHE A 151 -2.06 -1.75 -20.66
CA PHE A 151 -2.91 -2.68 -19.91
C PHE A 151 -2.90 -4.05 -20.59
N ALA A 152 -3.34 -4.13 -21.85
CA ALA A 152 -3.30 -5.35 -22.65
C ALA A 152 -1.98 -5.50 -23.43
N GLY A 153 -1.39 -6.70 -23.39
CA GLY A 153 -0.18 -7.03 -24.13
C GLY A 153 1.05 -6.31 -23.60
N ASN A 154 1.07 -6.05 -22.29
CA ASN A 154 2.13 -5.30 -21.64
C ASN A 154 3.37 -6.16 -21.39
N GLU A 155 4.56 -5.55 -21.48
CA GLU A 155 5.85 -6.25 -21.36
C GLU A 155 6.52 -6.05 -19.99
N ASP A 156 5.75 -5.84 -18.91
CA ASP A 156 6.35 -5.72 -17.57
C ASP A 156 7.19 -6.97 -17.26
N PRO A 157 8.44 -6.88 -16.79
CA PRO A 157 9.27 -8.07 -16.55
C PRO A 157 8.68 -9.01 -15.49
N ASP A 158 7.89 -8.47 -14.56
CA ASP A 158 7.24 -9.25 -13.50
C ASP A 158 5.94 -9.88 -14.02
N PRO A 159 5.82 -11.23 -14.04
CA PRO A 159 4.64 -11.91 -14.56
C PRO A 159 3.36 -11.58 -13.78
N GLN A 160 3.46 -11.31 -12.48
CA GLN A 160 2.30 -10.96 -11.67
C GLN A 160 1.82 -9.55 -12.02
N ARG A 161 2.74 -8.58 -12.16
CA ARG A 161 2.35 -7.23 -12.58
C ARG A 161 1.78 -7.21 -13.99
N ARG A 162 2.31 -8.02 -14.90
CA ARG A 162 1.71 -8.19 -16.25
C ARG A 162 0.27 -8.66 -16.15
N ALA A 163 0.04 -9.76 -15.43
CA ALA A 163 -1.29 -10.34 -15.30
C ALA A 163 -2.30 -9.37 -14.66
N ILE A 164 -1.90 -8.61 -13.64
CA ILE A 164 -2.76 -7.60 -13.00
C ILE A 164 -3.17 -6.50 -14.00
N ARG A 165 -2.22 -6.03 -14.83
CA ARG A 165 -2.52 -5.02 -15.84
C ARG A 165 -3.40 -5.57 -16.96
N ASP A 166 -3.15 -6.79 -17.41
CA ASP A 166 -3.95 -7.44 -18.45
C ASP A 166 -5.41 -7.66 -17.97
N ASP A 167 -5.60 -8.04 -16.70
CA ASP A 167 -6.91 -8.28 -16.06
C ASP A 167 -7.72 -7.00 -15.76
N THR A 168 -7.11 -5.81 -15.91
CA THR A 168 -7.68 -4.56 -15.39
C THR A 168 -9.09 -4.24 -15.92
N ALA A 169 -9.30 -4.37 -17.23
CA ALA A 169 -10.61 -4.08 -17.83
C ALA A 169 -11.71 -5.05 -17.35
N ASP A 170 -11.39 -6.35 -17.33
CA ASP A 170 -12.31 -7.40 -16.89
C ASP A 170 -12.66 -7.26 -15.41
N ARG A 171 -11.66 -6.97 -14.57
CA ARG A 171 -11.81 -6.68 -13.14
C ARG A 171 -12.71 -5.48 -12.88
N LEU A 172 -12.54 -4.38 -13.62
CA LEU A 172 -13.41 -3.20 -13.51
C LEU A 172 -14.84 -3.51 -13.95
N ALA A 173 -15.03 -4.27 -15.03
CA ALA A 173 -16.35 -4.70 -15.48
C ALA A 173 -17.06 -5.61 -14.45
N ALA A 174 -16.31 -6.53 -13.83
CA ALA A 174 -16.82 -7.37 -12.75
C ALA A 174 -17.25 -6.56 -11.52
N LYS A 175 -16.43 -5.57 -11.11
CA LYS A 175 -16.76 -4.66 -10.00
C LYS A 175 -18.04 -3.87 -10.24
N ARG A 176 -18.25 -3.38 -11.46
CA ARG A 176 -19.49 -2.70 -11.84
C ARG A 176 -20.70 -3.62 -11.78
N THR A 177 -20.58 -4.84 -12.31
CA THR A 177 -21.66 -5.83 -12.25
C THR A 177 -22.00 -6.23 -10.80
N ALA A 178 -20.99 -6.26 -9.93
CA ALA A 178 -21.17 -6.56 -8.51
C ALA A 178 -21.93 -5.46 -7.75
N LEU A 179 -21.97 -4.21 -8.25
CA LEU A 179 -22.76 -3.14 -7.63
C LEU A 179 -24.25 -3.48 -7.62
N ASP A 180 -24.76 -4.18 -8.63
CA ASP A 180 -26.18 -4.54 -8.75
C ASP A 180 -26.52 -5.87 -8.07
N THR A 181 -25.52 -6.63 -7.63
CA THR A 181 -25.73 -7.89 -6.93
C THR A 181 -26.07 -7.60 -5.45
N PRO A 182 -27.18 -8.11 -4.91
CA PRO A 182 -27.45 -8.01 -3.48
C PRO A 182 -26.29 -8.63 -2.69
N PRO A 183 -25.86 -8.04 -1.56
CA PRO A 183 -24.86 -8.69 -0.71
C PRO A 183 -25.36 -10.09 -0.34
N PRO A 184 -24.46 -11.10 -0.27
CA PRO A 184 -24.86 -12.44 0.11
C PRO A 184 -25.62 -12.37 1.43
N GLY A 185 -26.79 -13.00 1.47
CA GLY A 185 -27.60 -13.08 2.67
C GLY A 185 -26.80 -13.67 3.83
N PRO A 186 -27.20 -13.41 5.09
CA PRO A 186 -26.54 -14.03 6.24
C PRO A 186 -26.48 -15.55 6.03
N PRO A 187 -25.37 -16.20 6.40
CA PRO A 187 -25.27 -17.66 6.30
C PRO A 187 -26.46 -18.29 7.03
N PRO A 188 -27.03 -19.39 6.50
CA PRO A 188 -28.10 -20.08 7.19
C PRO A 188 -27.66 -20.42 8.62
N PRO A 189 -28.56 -20.32 9.62
CA PRO A 189 -28.22 -20.70 10.98
C PRO A 189 -27.65 -22.11 10.97
N PRO A 190 -26.61 -22.40 11.77
CA PRO A 190 -26.08 -23.75 11.87
C PRO A 190 -27.24 -24.70 12.20
N PRO A 191 -27.26 -25.93 11.63
CA PRO A 191 -28.27 -26.91 11.98
C PRO A 191 -28.31 -27.07 13.50
N PRO A 192 -29.51 -27.28 14.09
CA PRO A 192 -29.62 -27.53 15.53
C PRO A 192 -28.60 -28.59 15.92
N ALA A 193 -27.74 -28.24 16.89
CA ALA A 193 -26.78 -29.21 17.40
C ALA A 193 -27.54 -30.47 17.78
N ALA A 194 -27.09 -31.63 17.29
CA ALA A 194 -27.60 -32.90 17.77
C ALA A 194 -27.55 -32.87 19.30
N PRO A 195 -28.59 -33.37 19.99
CA PRO A 195 -28.56 -33.43 21.45
C PRO A 195 -27.25 -34.10 21.86
N PRO A 196 -26.48 -33.49 22.79
CA PRO A 196 -25.21 -34.07 23.21
C PRO A 196 -25.47 -35.51 23.65
N PRO A 197 -24.60 -36.47 23.29
CA PRO A 197 -24.67 -37.79 23.89
C PRO A 197 -24.71 -37.59 25.41
N ALA A 198 -25.59 -38.34 26.09
CA ALA A 198 -25.79 -38.23 27.53
C ALA A 198 -24.43 -38.11 28.22
N ALA A 199 -24.22 -36.99 28.91
CA ALA A 199 -22.96 -36.71 29.58
C ALA A 199 -22.64 -37.89 30.50
N ALA A 200 -21.47 -38.49 30.31
CA ALA A 200 -20.92 -39.37 31.33
C ALA A 200 -20.88 -38.59 32.65
N PRO A 201 -21.24 -39.21 33.78
CA PRO A 201 -21.27 -38.51 35.06
C PRO A 201 -19.90 -37.87 35.33
N PRO A 202 -19.87 -36.63 35.83
CA PRO A 202 -18.62 -35.93 36.05
C PRO A 202 -17.75 -36.72 37.05
N PRO A 203 -16.42 -36.72 36.87
CA PRO A 203 -15.52 -37.29 37.86
C PRO A 203 -15.73 -36.56 39.19
N ILE A 204 -15.90 -37.34 40.26
CA ILE A 204 -16.02 -36.81 41.61
C ILE A 204 -14.67 -36.19 41.99
N ALA A 205 -14.64 -34.87 42.18
CA ALA A 205 -13.48 -34.21 42.74
C ALA A 205 -13.48 -34.41 44.27
N VAL A 206 -12.49 -35.14 44.78
CA VAL A 206 -12.28 -35.38 46.22
C VAL A 206 -11.15 -34.47 46.69
N GLY A 207 -11.39 -33.71 47.76
CA GLY A 207 -10.36 -32.89 48.41
C GLY A 207 -9.29 -33.76 49.08
N ALA A 208 -8.14 -33.18 49.41
CA ALA A 208 -7.04 -33.90 50.09
C ALA A 208 -7.42 -34.46 51.48
N ASP A 209 -8.57 -34.05 52.03
CA ASP A 209 -9.17 -34.53 53.27
C ASP A 209 -10.23 -35.64 53.06
N GLY A 210 -10.39 -36.13 51.83
CA GLY A 210 -11.31 -37.23 51.49
C GLY A 210 -12.78 -36.82 51.34
N ARG A 211 -13.09 -35.51 51.42
CA ARG A 211 -14.48 -35.02 51.24
C ARG A 211 -14.76 -34.66 49.79
N GLN A 212 -15.99 -34.95 49.37
CA GLN A 212 -16.49 -34.66 48.03
C GLN A 212 -16.73 -33.16 47.87
N LEU A 213 -16.02 -32.53 46.94
CA LEU A 213 -16.13 -31.10 46.67
C LEU A 213 -17.45 -30.83 45.93
N PRO A 214 -18.26 -29.84 46.38
CA PRO A 214 -19.48 -29.49 45.66
C PRO A 214 -19.15 -28.99 44.24
N PRO A 215 -20.01 -29.30 43.24
CA PRO A 215 -19.78 -28.90 41.85
C PRO A 215 -19.67 -27.38 41.74
N ARG A 216 -18.58 -26.92 41.11
CA ARG A 216 -18.32 -25.50 40.88
C ARG A 216 -18.99 -25.04 39.59
N THR A 217 -20.29 -24.77 39.65
CA THR A 217 -21.05 -24.16 38.56
C THR A 217 -20.88 -22.64 38.58
N LEU A 218 -20.41 -22.07 37.47
CA LEU A 218 -20.46 -20.62 37.24
C LEU A 218 -21.88 -20.27 36.76
N GLU A 219 -22.72 -19.73 37.64
CA GLU A 219 -24.01 -19.15 37.26
C GLU A 219 -23.82 -17.70 36.78
N PRO A 220 -23.91 -17.41 35.47
CA PRO A 220 -23.58 -16.08 34.94
C PRO A 220 -24.64 -15.00 35.22
N GLY A 221 -25.79 -15.38 35.79
CA GLY A 221 -26.88 -14.47 36.16
C GLY A 221 -27.22 -14.41 37.65
N GLY A 222 -26.50 -15.16 38.49
CA GLY A 222 -26.76 -15.21 39.94
C GLY A 222 -25.81 -14.31 40.72
N GLY A 223 -26.26 -13.10 41.06
CA GLY A 223 -25.56 -12.15 41.94
C GLY A 223 -24.84 -11.00 41.22
N ASP A 224 -24.59 -9.91 41.94
CA ASP A 224 -23.84 -8.76 41.42
C ASP A 224 -22.39 -9.20 41.09
N PRO A 225 -21.93 -9.06 39.82
CA PRO A 225 -20.59 -9.44 39.43
C PRO A 225 -19.48 -8.73 40.22
N PHE A 226 -19.74 -7.53 40.76
CA PHE A 226 -18.74 -6.79 41.55
C PHE A 226 -18.50 -7.44 42.92
N GLU A 227 -19.57 -7.93 43.55
CA GLU A 227 -19.54 -8.59 44.86
C GLU A 227 -18.79 -9.92 44.78
N LYS A 228 -19.01 -10.70 43.71
CA LYS A 228 -18.24 -11.92 43.44
C LYS A 228 -16.76 -11.64 43.18
N LEU A 229 -16.43 -10.54 42.49
CA LEU A 229 -15.05 -10.17 42.25
C LEU A 229 -14.34 -9.82 43.58
N GLN A 230 -15.02 -9.08 44.46
CA GLN A 230 -14.50 -8.79 45.81
C GLN A 230 -14.29 -10.07 46.62
N GLN A 231 -15.21 -11.02 46.55
CA GLN A 231 -15.10 -12.28 47.28
C GLN A 231 -13.91 -13.13 46.79
N VAL A 232 -13.71 -13.23 45.47
CA VAL A 232 -12.54 -13.94 44.91
C VAL A 232 -11.22 -13.28 45.31
N LEU A 233 -11.17 -11.94 45.35
CA LEU A 233 -9.97 -11.21 45.75
C LEU A 233 -9.67 -11.37 47.25
N GLN A 234 -10.70 -11.45 48.10
CA GLN A 234 -10.55 -11.70 49.54
C GLN A 234 -10.11 -13.14 49.82
N ASP A 235 -10.67 -14.12 49.13
CA ASP A 235 -10.27 -15.52 49.24
C ASP A 235 -8.82 -15.73 48.79
N ALA A 236 -8.39 -15.05 47.71
CA ALA A 236 -7.01 -15.07 47.25
C ALA A 236 -6.05 -14.40 48.24
N ALA A 237 -6.47 -13.33 48.92
CA ALA A 237 -5.69 -12.68 49.97
C ALA A 237 -5.59 -13.53 51.25
N GLY A 238 -6.59 -14.34 51.56
CA GLY A 238 -6.58 -15.29 52.68
C GLY A 238 -5.76 -16.56 52.41
N ALA A 239 -5.51 -16.89 51.14
CA ALA A 239 -4.71 -18.04 50.72
C ALA A 239 -3.21 -17.71 50.51
N ALA A 240 -2.79 -16.46 50.73
CA ALA A 240 -1.38 -16.10 50.72
C ALA A 240 -0.66 -16.78 51.90
N PRO A 241 0.40 -17.58 51.67
CA PRO A 241 1.17 -18.16 52.77
C PRO A 241 1.79 -17.04 53.58
N THR A 242 1.47 -16.99 54.88
CA THR A 242 2.30 -16.27 55.84
C THR A 242 3.62 -17.03 55.94
N ASP A 243 4.57 -16.72 55.06
CA ASP A 243 5.98 -17.03 55.27
C ASP A 243 6.47 -16.14 56.43
N GLY A 244 6.08 -16.55 57.62
CA GLY A 244 6.73 -16.20 58.86
C GLY A 244 7.61 -17.37 59.27
N SER A 245 8.93 -17.18 59.21
CA SER A 245 9.74 -17.31 60.42
C SER A 245 11.16 -16.79 60.18
N PRO A 246 11.80 -16.23 61.23
CA PRO A 246 13.23 -15.90 61.23
C PRO A 246 14.13 -17.15 61.17
#